data_AF-A0A812F2Q0-F1
#
_entry.id   AF-A0A812F2Q0-F1
#
_cell.length_a   1.000
_cell.length_b   1.000
_cell.length_c   1.000
_cell.angle_alpha   90.00
_cell.angle_beta   90.00
_cell.angle_gamma   90.00
#
_symmetry.space_group_name_H-M   'P 1'
#
loop_
_entity.id
_entity.type
_entity.pdbx_description
1 polymer ?
#
loop_
_entity_poly.entity_id
_entity_poly.type
_entity_poly.pdbx_seq_one_letter_code
_entity_poly.pdbx_strand_id
1 'polypeptide(L)'
;MPENSKLRQKVDPLTFKITAANYVLTNIAKKLPNNIAEKNNLELHVQEFLFFASGAIEVIKREINSRFEIFDKENVFYIYGLKKRLLDDGIQGKIKETISNYFSTPEYNYELDTKNSSLWRLQTLRNQAMHGNIIKIIRNKLHFKYTIRTDKEHVIIFVESTENPYRYFKQLFDELCNFIINTKKIMNSNYKLKIKPLQI
;
A
#
# COMPACT_ATOMS: atom_id res chain seq x y z
N MET A 1 -18.34 -42.58 -10.99
CA MET A 1 -18.21 -41.86 -9.71
C MET A 1 -18.29 -40.36 -10.03
N PRO A 2 -19.20 -39.58 -9.43
CA PRO A 2 -19.22 -38.14 -9.69
C PRO A 2 -18.07 -37.51 -8.92
N GLU A 3 -17.05 -37.05 -9.64
CA GLU A 3 -15.96 -36.28 -9.05
C GLU A 3 -16.54 -34.98 -8.47
N ASN A 4 -16.16 -34.71 -7.23
CA ASN A 4 -16.51 -33.53 -6.45
C ASN A 4 -16.06 -32.24 -7.17
N SER A 5 -16.88 -31.75 -8.11
CA SER A 5 -16.83 -30.39 -8.62
C SER A 5 -17.41 -29.43 -7.57
N LYS A 6 -16.89 -29.46 -6.34
CA LYS A 6 -16.98 -28.30 -5.47
C LYS A 6 -16.15 -27.22 -6.14
N LEU A 7 -16.84 -26.40 -6.94
CA LEU A 7 -16.41 -25.09 -7.42
C LEU A 7 -15.47 -24.48 -6.39
N ARG A 8 -14.16 -24.56 -6.61
CA ARG A 8 -13.22 -23.68 -5.92
C ARG A 8 -13.68 -22.29 -6.33
N GLN A 9 -14.40 -21.59 -5.44
CA GLN A 9 -14.74 -20.19 -5.67
C GLN A 9 -13.42 -19.51 -5.98
N LYS A 10 -13.26 -19.06 -7.21
CA LYS A 10 -12.06 -18.37 -7.67
C LYS A 10 -12.08 -17.04 -6.94
N VAL A 11 -11.43 -16.99 -5.77
CA VAL A 11 -11.33 -15.77 -4.98
C VAL A 11 -10.53 -14.78 -5.81
N ASP A 12 -11.16 -13.63 -6.08
CA ASP A 12 -10.51 -12.51 -6.75
C ASP A 12 -9.20 -12.16 -6.01
N PRO A 13 -8.02 -12.13 -6.69
CA PRO A 13 -6.73 -11.91 -6.04
C PRO A 13 -6.68 -10.63 -5.23
N LEU A 14 -7.32 -9.55 -5.70
CA LEU A 14 -7.37 -8.28 -5.00
C LEU A 14 -8.15 -8.42 -3.68
N THR A 15 -9.33 -9.03 -3.75
CA THR A 15 -10.16 -9.32 -2.58
C THR A 15 -9.41 -10.18 -1.55
N PHE A 16 -8.72 -11.23 -2.00
CA PHE A 16 -7.88 -12.05 -1.12
C PHE A 16 -6.80 -11.22 -0.42
N LYS A 17 -6.04 -10.41 -1.16
CA LYS A 17 -4.96 -9.58 -0.60
C LYS A 17 -5.48 -8.58 0.44
N ILE A 18 -6.59 -7.91 0.16
CA ILE A 18 -7.19 -6.95 1.09
C ILE A 18 -7.72 -7.64 2.35
N THR A 19 -8.42 -8.77 2.19
CA THR A 19 -8.95 -9.54 3.31
C THR A 19 -7.82 -10.09 4.19
N ALA A 20 -6.74 -10.59 3.60
CA ALA A 20 -5.56 -11.05 4.33
C ALA A 20 -4.83 -9.90 5.05
N ALA A 21 -4.62 -8.76 4.40
CA ALA A 21 -4.03 -7.58 5.03
C ALA A 21 -4.88 -7.10 6.22
N ASN A 22 -6.21 -7.06 6.07
CA ASN A 22 -7.12 -6.71 7.16
C ASN A 22 -7.03 -7.70 8.33
N TYR A 23 -6.96 -9.01 8.04
CA TYR A 23 -6.80 -10.03 9.08
C TYR A 23 -5.51 -9.83 9.86
N VAL A 24 -4.36 -9.69 9.19
CA VAL A 24 -3.07 -9.45 9.85
C VAL A 24 -3.06 -8.13 10.63
N LEU A 25 -3.69 -7.08 10.10
CA LEU A 25 -3.84 -5.80 10.79
C LEU A 25 -4.49 -5.96 12.16
N THR A 26 -5.45 -6.87 12.32
CA THR A 26 -6.08 -7.10 13.64
C THR A 26 -5.13 -7.70 14.68
N ASN A 27 -4.02 -8.31 14.24
CA ASN A 27 -3.00 -8.90 15.12
C ASN A 27 -1.85 -7.93 15.45
N ILE A 28 -1.79 -6.75 14.82
CA ILE A 28 -0.79 -5.72 15.14
C ILE A 28 -1.08 -5.15 16.53
N ALA A 29 -0.04 -5.08 17.38
CA ALA A 29 -0.16 -4.57 18.74
C ALA A 29 -0.61 -3.10 18.79
N LYS A 30 -1.46 -2.75 19.77
CA LYS A 30 -1.94 -1.38 20.01
C LYS A 30 -1.00 -0.55 20.88
N LYS A 31 -0.01 -1.19 21.51
CA LYS A 31 0.97 -0.59 22.41
C LYS A 31 2.38 -0.87 21.90
N LEU A 32 3.34 -0.12 22.41
CA LEU A 32 4.76 -0.36 22.16
C LEU A 32 5.20 -1.68 22.80
N PRO A 33 6.14 -2.40 22.17
CA PRO A 33 6.69 -3.62 22.76
C PRO A 33 7.57 -3.26 23.96
N ASN A 34 7.45 -4.02 25.04
CA ASN A 34 8.21 -3.84 26.28
C ASN A 34 9.47 -4.71 26.33
N ASN A 35 9.55 -5.71 25.47
CA ASN A 35 10.66 -6.67 25.40
C ASN A 35 10.93 -7.10 23.95
N ILE A 36 12.03 -7.83 23.76
CA ILE A 36 12.50 -8.27 22.44
C ILE A 36 11.49 -9.22 21.78
N ALA A 37 10.83 -10.10 22.55
CA ALA A 37 9.84 -11.03 22.00
C ALA A 37 8.61 -10.30 21.43
N GLU A 38 8.08 -9.32 22.17
CA GLU A 38 6.99 -8.45 21.70
C GLU A 38 7.41 -7.63 20.48
N LYS A 39 8.66 -7.17 20.44
CA LYS A 39 9.19 -6.45 19.28
C LYS A 39 9.25 -7.36 18.04
N ASN A 40 9.79 -8.56 18.16
CA ASN A 40 9.88 -9.52 17.06
C ASN A 40 8.49 -9.93 16.56
N ASN A 41 7.55 -10.16 17.49
CA ASN A 41 6.16 -10.47 17.14
C ASN A 41 5.47 -9.30 16.41
N LEU A 42 5.74 -8.06 16.82
CA LEU A 42 5.24 -6.89 16.11
C LEU A 42 5.85 -6.77 14.71
N GLU A 43 7.17 -6.96 14.58
CA GLU A 43 7.84 -6.92 13.27
C GLU A 43 7.31 -7.98 12.31
N LEU A 44 7.04 -9.20 12.79
CA LEU A 44 6.44 -10.27 11.99
C LEU A 44 5.07 -9.87 11.40
N HIS A 45 4.14 -9.43 12.25
CA HIS A 45 2.82 -9.02 11.78
C HIS A 45 2.89 -7.79 10.86
N VAL A 46 3.82 -6.86 11.11
CA VAL A 46 4.06 -5.72 10.22
C VAL A 46 4.59 -6.18 8.86
N GLN A 47 5.52 -7.13 8.82
CA GLN A 47 6.03 -7.71 7.56
C GLN A 47 4.91 -8.38 6.77
N GLU A 48 4.10 -9.22 7.41
CA GLU A 48 2.97 -9.90 6.79
C GLU A 48 1.93 -8.91 6.26
N PHE A 49 1.58 -7.89 7.06
CA PHE A 49 0.67 -6.83 6.66
C PHE A 49 1.19 -6.12 5.40
N LEU A 50 2.46 -5.70 5.41
CA LEU A 50 3.08 -5.00 4.28
C LEU A 50 3.16 -5.88 3.04
N PHE A 51 3.38 -7.19 3.19
CA PHE A 51 3.36 -8.15 2.10
C PHE A 51 1.99 -8.22 1.42
N PHE A 52 0.91 -8.37 2.20
CA PHE A 52 -0.44 -8.43 1.63
C PHE A 52 -0.91 -7.07 1.08
N ALA A 53 -0.68 -5.98 1.81
CA ALA A 53 -1.06 -4.64 1.40
C ALA A 53 -0.34 -4.21 0.11
N SER A 54 0.98 -4.46 0.00
CA SER A 54 1.72 -4.18 -1.22
C SER A 54 1.28 -5.07 -2.37
N GLY A 55 0.95 -6.34 -2.10
CA GLY A 55 0.38 -7.24 -3.10
C GLY A 55 -0.96 -6.75 -3.66
N ALA A 56 -1.82 -6.13 -2.83
CA ALA A 56 -3.05 -5.50 -3.32
C ALA A 56 -2.75 -4.34 -4.30
N ILE A 57 -1.73 -3.52 -3.98
CA ILE A 57 -1.26 -2.45 -4.87
C ILE A 57 -0.77 -3.02 -6.21
N GLU A 58 -0.02 -4.12 -6.20
CA GLU A 58 0.44 -4.76 -7.44
C GLU A 58 -0.71 -5.26 -8.31
N VAL A 59 -1.73 -5.89 -7.71
CA VAL A 59 -2.90 -6.38 -8.45
C VAL A 59 -3.65 -5.21 -9.10
N ILE A 60 -4.00 -4.17 -8.33
CA ILE A 60 -4.73 -3.01 -8.87
C ILE A 60 -3.91 -2.24 -9.90
N LYS A 61 -2.58 -2.14 -9.73
CA LYS A 61 -1.69 -1.53 -10.75
C LYS A 61 -1.75 -2.25 -12.08
N ARG A 62 -1.76 -3.60 -12.09
CA ARG A 62 -1.89 -4.38 -13.34
C ARG A 62 -3.23 -4.13 -14.02
N GLU A 63 -4.31 -4.04 -13.24
CA GLU A 63 -5.63 -3.73 -13.78
C GLU A 63 -5.76 -2.28 -14.30
N ILE A 64 -5.16 -1.31 -13.60
CA ILE A 64 -5.05 0.07 -14.09
C ILE A 64 -4.30 0.06 -15.42
N ASN A 65 -3.16 -0.63 -15.48
CA ASN A 65 -2.29 -0.59 -16.64
C ASN A 65 -2.92 -1.27 -17.86
N SER A 66 -3.74 -2.31 -17.66
CA SER A 66 -4.45 -2.97 -18.76
C SER A 66 -5.54 -2.09 -19.39
N ARG A 67 -5.99 -1.02 -18.71
CA ARG A 67 -7.02 -0.09 -19.21
C ARG A 67 -6.48 1.26 -19.64
N PHE A 68 -5.52 1.80 -18.90
CA PHE A 68 -5.08 3.19 -19.05
C PHE A 68 -3.62 3.33 -19.47
N GLU A 69 -2.85 2.24 -19.47
CA GLU A 69 -1.43 2.21 -19.86
C GLU A 69 -0.55 3.26 -19.18
N ILE A 70 -0.82 3.56 -17.91
CA ILE A 70 -0.18 4.62 -17.11
C ILE A 70 1.25 4.24 -16.69
N PHE A 71 1.50 2.95 -16.48
CA PHE A 71 2.79 2.45 -16.01
C PHE A 71 3.58 1.83 -17.16
N ASP A 72 4.87 2.10 -17.17
CA ASP A 72 5.81 1.38 -18.02
C ASP A 72 5.76 -0.11 -17.68
N LYS A 73 5.64 -0.97 -18.71
CA LYS A 73 5.50 -2.42 -18.58
C LYS A 73 6.69 -3.05 -17.85
N GLU A 74 7.87 -2.44 -17.96
CA GLU A 74 9.10 -2.91 -17.31
C GLU A 74 9.25 -2.38 -15.87
N ASN A 75 8.54 -1.30 -15.52
CA ASN A 75 8.71 -0.57 -14.25
C ASN A 75 7.44 -0.45 -13.40
N VAL A 76 6.40 -1.28 -13.64
CA VAL A 76 5.12 -1.27 -12.89
C VAL A 76 5.31 -1.28 -11.36
N PHE A 77 6.40 -1.88 -10.87
CA PHE A 77 6.71 -2.01 -9.45
C PHE A 77 7.42 -0.81 -8.83
N TYR A 78 8.01 0.09 -9.62
CA TYR A 78 8.69 1.29 -9.13
C TYR A 78 7.74 2.49 -9.16
N ILE A 79 7.82 3.34 -8.13
CA ILE A 79 7.14 4.66 -8.10
C ILE A 79 7.50 5.48 -9.36
N TYR A 80 8.74 5.34 -9.84
CA TYR A 80 9.27 5.99 -11.04
C TYR A 80 8.78 5.40 -12.37
N GLY A 81 7.94 4.37 -12.36
CA GLY A 81 7.39 3.74 -13.56
C GLY A 81 6.21 4.47 -14.20
N LEU A 82 5.82 5.64 -13.68
CA LEU A 82 4.82 6.50 -14.31
C LEU A 82 5.35 6.97 -15.68
N LYS A 83 4.62 6.69 -16.77
CA LYS A 83 5.03 7.15 -18.10
C LYS A 83 5.07 8.68 -18.15
N LYS A 84 6.12 9.26 -18.74
CA LYS A 84 6.29 10.71 -19.02
C LYS A 84 5.20 11.35 -19.91
N ARG A 85 4.24 10.57 -20.42
CA ARG A 85 3.13 11.05 -21.28
C ARG A 85 1.78 10.79 -20.61
N LEU A 86 1.53 11.48 -19.49
CA LEU A 86 0.17 11.66 -18.96
C LEU A 86 -0.64 12.69 -19.78
N LEU A 87 -0.01 13.30 -20.79
CA LEU A 87 -0.49 14.39 -21.67
C LEU A 87 -1.53 13.93 -22.71
N ASP A 88 -2.50 13.11 -22.32
CA ASP A 88 -3.72 12.97 -23.13
C ASP A 88 -4.68 14.09 -22.72
N ASP A 89 -5.13 14.92 -23.66
CA ASP A 89 -6.11 15.96 -23.37
C ASP A 89 -7.50 15.36 -23.04
N GLY A 90 -8.29 16.06 -22.23
CA GLY A 90 -9.67 15.69 -21.91
C GLY A 90 -9.84 14.74 -20.71
N ILE A 91 -10.91 13.93 -20.72
CA ILE A 91 -11.32 13.10 -19.57
C ILE A 91 -10.28 12.02 -19.24
N GLN A 92 -9.59 11.48 -20.25
CA GLN A 92 -8.55 10.46 -20.03
C GLN A 92 -7.33 11.03 -19.30
N GLY A 93 -6.86 12.22 -19.65
CA GLY A 93 -5.78 12.90 -18.92
C GLY A 93 -6.10 13.09 -17.44
N LYS A 94 -7.30 13.62 -17.13
CA LYS A 94 -7.76 13.82 -15.74
C LYS A 94 -7.83 12.51 -14.94
N ILE A 95 -8.25 11.42 -15.57
CA ILE A 95 -8.28 10.09 -14.94
C ILE A 95 -6.85 9.61 -14.66
N LYS A 96 -5.95 9.73 -15.63
CA LYS A 96 -4.55 9.30 -15.49
C LYS A 96 -3.83 10.13 -14.43
N GLU A 97 -4.04 11.43 -14.38
CA GLU A 97 -3.52 12.35 -13.35
C GLU A 97 -4.06 11.98 -11.96
N THR A 98 -5.37 11.81 -11.83
CA THR A 98 -6.00 11.41 -10.55
C THR A 98 -5.42 10.11 -10.01
N ILE A 99 -5.23 9.10 -10.87
CA ILE A 99 -4.64 7.81 -10.47
C ILE A 99 -3.15 7.98 -10.13
N SER A 100 -2.41 8.79 -10.90
CA SER A 100 -0.97 8.99 -10.70
C SER A 100 -0.66 9.73 -9.39
N ASN A 101 -1.52 10.66 -8.97
CA ASN A 101 -1.36 11.42 -7.72
C ASN A 101 -1.30 10.52 -6.46
N TYR A 102 -1.94 9.35 -6.48
CA TYR A 102 -1.84 8.37 -5.39
C TYR A 102 -0.48 7.66 -5.32
N PHE A 103 0.33 7.74 -6.37
CA PHE A 103 1.68 7.17 -6.42
C PHE A 103 2.77 8.23 -6.34
N SER A 104 2.44 9.51 -6.59
CA SER A 104 3.36 10.62 -6.47
C SER A 104 3.90 10.74 -5.05
N THR A 105 5.21 10.97 -4.95
CA THR A 105 5.87 11.33 -3.71
C THR A 105 5.63 12.82 -3.42
N PRO A 106 5.57 13.24 -2.15
CA PRO A 106 5.38 14.65 -1.81
C PRO A 106 6.52 15.52 -2.38
N GLU A 107 6.16 16.69 -2.93
CA GLU A 107 7.12 17.69 -3.41
C GLU A 107 7.78 18.43 -2.23
N TYR A 108 9.03 18.87 -2.42
CA TYR A 108 9.93 19.40 -1.37
C TYR A 108 9.43 20.70 -0.68
N ASN A 109 8.40 21.37 -1.21
CA ASN A 109 8.05 22.75 -0.84
C ASN A 109 6.74 22.97 -0.09
N TYR A 110 5.98 21.93 0.27
CA TYR A 110 4.75 22.12 1.04
C TYR A 110 4.75 21.25 2.27
N GLU A 111 4.23 21.81 3.38
CA GLU A 111 3.81 21.06 4.55
C GLU A 111 3.20 19.76 4.09
N LEU A 112 3.85 18.67 4.47
CA LEU A 112 3.59 17.35 3.96
C LEU A 112 2.10 17.05 4.20
N ASP A 113 1.27 17.20 3.16
CA ASP A 113 -0.13 16.79 3.25
C ASP A 113 -0.14 15.27 3.19
N THR A 114 0.20 14.71 4.35
CA THR A 114 0.25 13.29 4.66
C THR A 114 -1.10 12.61 4.40
N LYS A 115 -2.16 13.37 4.11
CA LYS A 115 -3.50 12.86 3.83
C LYS A 115 -3.75 12.53 2.36
N ASN A 116 -2.91 12.98 1.42
CA ASN A 116 -3.22 12.86 -0.02
C ASN A 116 -2.59 11.63 -0.71
N SER A 117 -1.51 11.06 -0.18
CA SER A 117 -0.88 9.87 -0.78
C SER A 117 -0.02 9.08 0.22
N SER A 118 -0.35 7.80 0.40
CA SER A 118 0.35 6.88 1.32
C SER A 118 0.76 5.56 0.68
N LEU A 119 0.42 5.31 -0.59
CA LEU A 119 0.83 4.09 -1.28
C LEU A 119 2.34 4.02 -1.46
N TRP A 120 2.99 5.16 -1.63
CA TRP A 120 4.46 5.25 -1.64
C TRP A 120 5.06 4.86 -0.28
N ARG A 121 4.38 5.15 0.84
CA ARG A 121 4.81 4.74 2.19
C ARG A 121 4.75 3.23 2.33
N LEU A 122 3.63 2.61 1.94
CA LEU A 122 3.48 1.15 1.95
C LEU A 122 4.58 0.46 1.14
N GLN A 123 4.88 0.96 -0.07
CA GLN A 123 5.95 0.42 -0.90
C GLN A 123 7.34 0.61 -0.28
N THR A 124 7.60 1.78 0.30
CA THR A 124 8.88 2.07 0.96
C THR A 124 9.09 1.19 2.20
N LEU A 125 8.07 1.06 3.04
CA LEU A 125 8.10 0.18 4.21
C LEU A 125 8.29 -1.29 3.81
N ARG A 126 7.60 -1.75 2.76
CA ARG A 126 7.78 -3.12 2.25
C ARG A 126 9.21 -3.36 1.77
N ASN A 127 9.83 -2.40 1.08
CA ASN A 127 11.23 -2.56 0.66
C ASN A 127 12.16 -2.64 1.87
N GLN A 128 11.93 -1.84 2.92
CA GLN A 128 12.69 -1.95 4.17
C GLN A 128 12.46 -3.27 4.89
N ALA A 129 11.22 -3.77 4.88
CA ALA A 129 10.88 -5.08 5.42
C ALA A 129 11.72 -6.21 4.79
N MET A 130 11.91 -6.15 3.48
CA MET A 130 12.72 -7.11 2.73
C MET A 130 14.22 -7.02 3.04
N HIS A 131 14.71 -5.85 3.48
CA HIS A 131 16.14 -5.61 3.77
C HIS A 131 16.50 -5.65 5.26
N GLY A 132 15.53 -5.93 6.15
CA GLY A 132 15.73 -6.16 7.58
C GLY A 132 15.57 -4.91 8.46
N ASN A 133 14.89 -5.11 9.60
CA ASN A 133 14.52 -4.13 10.64
C ASN A 133 13.73 -2.91 10.16
N ILE A 134 12.40 -3.05 10.18
CA ILE A 134 11.44 -1.98 9.85
C ILE A 134 11.25 -1.04 11.04
N ILE A 135 11.36 -1.56 12.26
CA ILE A 135 10.92 -0.88 13.47
C ILE A 135 12.11 -0.47 14.33
N LYS A 136 12.27 0.83 14.52
CA LYS A 136 13.19 1.41 15.52
C LYS A 136 12.39 2.01 16.66
N ILE A 137 12.82 1.80 17.90
CA ILE A 137 12.20 2.42 19.08
C ILE A 137 13.12 3.52 19.57
N ILE A 138 12.66 4.76 19.53
CA ILE A 138 13.43 5.94 19.97
C ILE A 138 12.50 6.83 20.78
N ARG A 139 12.93 7.21 21.99
CA ARG A 139 12.16 8.07 22.92
C ARG A 139 10.72 7.56 23.14
N ASN A 140 10.59 6.26 23.38
CA ASN A 140 9.29 5.59 23.61
C ASN A 140 8.28 5.80 22.46
N LYS A 141 8.74 5.76 21.21
CA LYS A 141 7.91 5.73 20.00
C LYS A 141 8.51 4.76 19.00
N LEU A 142 7.69 4.17 18.14
CA LEU A 142 8.18 3.54 16.93
C LEU A 142 8.53 4.61 15.92
N HIS A 143 9.65 4.43 15.22
CA HIS A 143 10.12 5.31 14.15
C HIS A 143 10.19 4.52 12.86
N PHE A 144 9.55 5.09 11.83
CA PHE A 144 9.57 4.61 10.46
C PHE A 144 10.32 5.63 9.63
N LYS A 145 11.49 5.23 9.15
CA LYS A 145 12.28 6.05 8.24
C LYS A 145 11.77 5.80 6.84
N TYR A 146 11.63 6.84 6.03
CA TYR A 146 11.31 6.76 4.62
C TYR A 146 12.44 7.40 3.84
N THR A 147 12.82 6.80 2.72
CA THR A 147 13.87 7.34 1.86
C THR A 147 13.33 7.41 0.45
N ILE A 148 13.16 8.63 -0.04
CA ILE A 148 12.67 8.93 -1.38
C ILE A 148 13.85 9.49 -2.17
N ARG A 149 14.13 8.92 -3.35
CA ARG A 149 15.14 9.47 -4.28
C ARG A 149 14.41 10.35 -5.30
N THR A 150 14.64 11.64 -5.37
CA THR A 150 13.94 12.48 -6.35
C THR A 150 14.64 12.48 -7.70
N ASP A 151 15.97 12.38 -7.70
CA ASP A 151 16.83 12.16 -8.86
C ASP A 151 18.09 11.36 -8.46
N LYS A 152 19.14 11.34 -9.30
CA LYS A 152 20.38 10.59 -9.01
C LYS A 152 21.17 11.14 -7.82
N GLU A 153 20.97 12.41 -7.43
CA GLU A 153 21.81 13.13 -6.48
C GLU A 153 21.07 13.52 -5.20
N HIS A 154 19.74 13.62 -5.25
CA HIS A 154 18.91 14.09 -4.14
C HIS A 154 18.16 12.94 -3.46
N VAL A 155 18.48 12.75 -2.18
CA VAL A 155 17.83 11.78 -1.30
C VAL A 155 17.10 12.52 -0.19
N ILE A 156 15.78 12.35 -0.14
CA ILE A 156 14.94 12.92 0.92
C ILE A 156 14.65 11.82 1.95
N ILE A 157 14.86 12.16 3.23
CA ILE A 157 14.58 11.29 4.36
C ILE A 157 13.42 11.86 5.16
N PHE A 158 12.33 11.09 5.29
CA PHE A 158 11.25 11.40 6.22
C PHE A 158 11.29 10.43 7.40
N VAL A 159 10.89 10.90 8.58
CA VAL A 159 10.76 10.03 9.75
C VAL A 159 9.38 10.26 10.34
N GLU A 160 8.54 9.23 10.29
CA GLU A 160 7.28 9.23 11.02
C GLU A 160 7.46 8.48 12.34
N SER A 161 6.70 8.88 13.36
CA SER A 161 6.72 8.17 14.63
C SER A 161 5.31 7.95 15.19
N THR A 162 5.13 6.85 15.91
CA THR A 162 3.85 6.50 16.54
C THR A 162 4.05 5.83 17.89
N GLU A 163 3.12 6.08 18.80
CA GLU A 163 2.98 5.36 20.07
C GLU A 163 2.01 4.18 19.96
N ASN A 164 1.22 4.13 18.88
CA ASN A 164 0.20 3.12 18.64
C ASN A 164 0.43 2.48 17.25
N PRO A 165 1.09 1.31 17.19
CA PRO A 165 1.43 0.65 15.94
C PRO A 165 0.16 0.28 15.14
N TYR A 166 -0.83 -0.33 15.80
CA TYR A 166 -2.10 -0.68 15.17
C TYR A 166 -2.77 0.52 14.48
N ARG A 167 -2.90 1.67 15.19
CA ARG A 167 -3.53 2.87 14.64
C ARG A 167 -2.80 3.36 13.39
N TYR A 168 -1.47 3.32 13.41
CA TYR A 168 -0.63 3.72 12.29
C TYR A 168 -0.86 2.85 11.06
N PHE A 169 -0.75 1.52 11.20
CA PHE A 169 -0.97 0.60 10.09
C PHE A 169 -2.43 0.57 9.62
N LYS A 170 -3.39 0.83 10.52
CA LYS A 170 -4.80 0.98 10.16
C LYS A 170 -5.01 2.18 9.24
N GLN A 171 -4.38 3.32 9.51
CA GLN A 171 -4.47 4.49 8.63
C GLN A 171 -3.96 4.16 7.22
N LEU A 172 -2.79 3.52 7.11
CA LEU A 172 -2.25 3.07 5.82
C LEU A 172 -3.19 2.10 5.11
N PHE A 173 -3.84 1.20 5.85
CA PHE A 173 -4.81 0.25 5.30
C PHE A 173 -6.10 0.93 4.80
N ASP A 174 -6.66 1.86 5.59
CA ASP A 174 -7.86 2.62 5.23
C ASP A 174 -7.61 3.43 3.94
N GLU A 175 -6.44 4.06 3.83
CA GLU A 175 -6.02 4.82 2.65
C GLU A 175 -5.84 3.92 1.41
N LEU A 176 -5.25 2.72 1.57
CA LEU A 176 -5.19 1.71 0.51
C LEU A 176 -6.61 1.31 0.05
N CYS A 177 -7.53 1.07 0.97
CA CYS A 177 -8.91 0.73 0.65
C CYS A 177 -9.61 1.87 -0.11
N ASN A 178 -9.43 3.11 0.33
CA ASN A 178 -9.99 4.29 -0.33
C ASN A 178 -9.43 4.44 -1.76
N PHE A 179 -8.12 4.27 -1.94
CA PHE A 179 -7.50 4.27 -3.26
C PHE A 179 -8.11 3.22 -4.19
N ILE A 180 -8.24 1.97 -3.71
CA ILE A 180 -8.82 0.87 -4.50
C ILE A 180 -10.28 1.18 -4.86
N ILE A 181 -11.08 1.65 -3.91
CA ILE A 181 -12.48 2.02 -4.15
C ILE A 181 -12.58 3.12 -5.20
N ASN A 182 -11.81 4.21 -5.05
CA ASN A 182 -11.84 5.35 -5.96
C ASN A 182 -11.40 4.94 -7.37
N THR A 183 -10.31 4.18 -7.47
CA THR A 183 -9.81 3.66 -8.75
C THR A 183 -10.82 2.74 -9.42
N LYS A 184 -11.39 1.78 -8.67
CA LYS A 184 -12.38 0.86 -9.22
C LYS A 184 -13.68 1.56 -9.59
N LYS A 185 -14.06 2.65 -8.90
CA LYS A 185 -15.21 3.48 -9.28
C LYS A 185 -15.01 4.21 -10.59
N ILE A 186 -13.79 4.67 -10.89
CA ILE A 186 -13.45 5.22 -12.22
C ILE A 186 -13.66 4.15 -13.30
N MET A 187 -13.34 2.89 -13.00
CA MET A 187 -13.48 1.76 -13.92
C MET A 187 -14.90 1.18 -14.00
N ASN A 188 -15.67 1.28 -12.92
CA ASN A 188 -17.03 0.79 -12.72
C ASN A 188 -17.68 1.56 -11.54
N SER A 189 -18.53 2.53 -11.85
CA SER A 189 -19.12 3.47 -10.88
C SER A 189 -19.87 2.81 -9.71
N ASN A 190 -20.38 1.58 -9.90
CA ASN A 190 -21.13 0.83 -8.89
C ASN A 190 -20.24 -0.03 -7.98
N TYR A 191 -18.91 0.05 -8.11
CA TYR A 191 -18.00 -0.79 -7.32
C TYR A 191 -18.11 -0.52 -5.82
N LYS A 192 -18.20 -1.60 -5.03
CA LYS A 192 -18.11 -1.60 -3.58
C LYS A 192 -17.08 -2.64 -3.14
N LEU A 193 -16.12 -2.22 -2.34
CA LEU A 193 -15.16 -3.13 -1.73
C LEU A 193 -15.88 -3.93 -0.63
N LYS A 194 -15.81 -5.25 -0.71
CA LYS A 194 -16.37 -6.16 0.31
C LYS A 194 -15.22 -6.86 1.02
N ILE A 195 -14.87 -6.37 2.21
CA ILE A 195 -13.92 -7.04 3.09
C ILE A 195 -14.74 -7.99 3.95
N LYS A 196 -14.75 -9.28 3.58
CA LYS A 196 -15.30 -10.32 4.45
C LYS A 196 -14.23 -10.75 5.46
N PRO A 197 -14.63 -11.19 6.66
CA PRO A 197 -13.71 -11.88 7.57
C PRO A 197 -13.09 -13.07 6.85
N LEU A 198 -11.78 -13.27 7.02
CA LEU A 198 -11.13 -14.50 6.60
C LEU A 198 -11.70 -15.62 7.49
N GLN A 199 -12.52 -16.50 6.90
CA GLN A 199 -12.90 -17.75 7.54
C GLN A 199 -11.72 -18.70 7.33
N ILE A 200 -10.97 -18.97 8.40
CA ILE A 200 -9.86 -19.92 8.43
C ILE A 200 -10.35 -21.19 9.11
#